data_AF-M5G787-F1
#
_entry.id   AF-M5G787-F1
#
_cell.length_a   1.000
_cell.length_b   1.000
_cell.length_c   1.000
_cell.angle_alpha   90.00
_cell.angle_beta   90.00
_cell.angle_gamma   90.00
#
_symmetry.space_group_name_H-M   'P 1'
#
loop_
_entity.id
_entity.type
_entity.pdbx_description
1 polymer ?
#
loop_
_entity_poly.entity_id
_entity_poly.type
_entity_poly.pdbx_seq_one_letter_code
_entity_poly.pdbx_strand_id
1 'polypeptide(L)'
;MPPASPSSPSSSPSLPLPFILLPHQLQRQLDDAYLLHQLSLRPATILPPGKSVLSLYTQTRKRAREAGDGTQEALGVEGGNLPSTAEIERHALEKLSSPSASVQLSRLQQLYIDLAEALAPLLPPEDPLLIQLREPMSPTSSPVESALFHLSPLLHHLLKICAPVRDGEVQALLERITPPPPARSPDLPQIALDTFRGILDLSREMRSDLRDAHISLLGEKQLRLLIRREAGEEERAVVRRFYEGVQLDDAWEEWVGTDGEGERRWVAKIIHCLGSNRPVQPSIPTRFDSPRPDGPTSGAKDTGEGEESRNYLPPQLLLESPALLLAQNTIQALTITACLATLVQPTPRVASPSSALGTEDQLRFTARIWTLLSGEIDASIPSCSQQEGTKLVHLEEEVVSAWCGQRKKRKAQHTPKASLDAVPAEPVIKPVDTQAAQEEDPDIEAERQLRKSVSRLLRTEDPVFALLRRRLVDALAAHFSRPPVPEGERAKEGQSTPRRLRAGRGLPGALKVTELEEEEVKSRWDGRVKGFEDEVLRREVEKLARELGDVVGWVEEVWGVGR
;
A
#
# COMPACT_ATOMS: atom_id res chain seq x y z
N MET A 1 40.11 -41.32 -23.83
CA MET A 1 39.93 -40.01 -23.17
C MET A 1 38.43 -39.76 -23.06
N PRO A 2 37.86 -39.65 -21.85
CA PRO A 2 36.43 -39.41 -21.69
C PRO A 2 36.06 -37.94 -21.98
N PRO A 3 34.85 -37.67 -22.49
CA PRO A 3 34.40 -36.30 -22.74
C PRO A 3 34.15 -35.56 -21.43
N ALA A 4 34.59 -34.31 -21.39
CA ALA A 4 34.45 -33.41 -20.24
C ALA A 4 32.97 -33.17 -19.91
N SER A 5 32.62 -33.34 -18.64
CA SER A 5 31.29 -33.08 -18.10
C SER A 5 30.92 -31.60 -18.25
N PRO A 6 29.66 -31.26 -18.62
CA PRO A 6 29.22 -29.89 -18.72
C PRO A 6 29.23 -29.24 -17.32
N SER A 7 29.98 -28.15 -17.20
CA SER A 7 30.05 -27.29 -16.02
C SER A 7 28.66 -26.77 -15.67
N SER A 8 28.18 -27.11 -14.47
CA SER A 8 26.94 -26.58 -13.90
C SER A 8 26.92 -25.05 -13.94
N PRO A 9 25.79 -24.40 -14.31
CA PRO A 9 25.70 -22.95 -14.34
C PRO A 9 25.92 -22.41 -12.93
N SER A 10 26.95 -21.58 -12.78
CA SER A 10 27.26 -20.85 -11.56
C SER A 10 26.00 -20.11 -11.09
N SER A 11 25.47 -20.52 -9.93
CA SER A 11 24.48 -19.75 -9.18
C SER A 11 25.04 -18.34 -8.98
N SER A 12 24.41 -17.34 -9.61
CA SER A 12 24.73 -15.93 -9.36
C SER A 12 24.65 -15.69 -7.85
N PRO A 13 25.69 -15.12 -7.22
CA PRO A 13 25.65 -14.83 -5.80
C PRO A 13 24.46 -13.92 -5.55
N SER A 14 23.55 -14.36 -4.68
CA SER A 14 22.46 -13.52 -4.18
C SER A 14 23.10 -12.24 -3.65
N LEU A 15 22.83 -11.11 -4.31
CA LEU A 15 23.31 -9.81 -3.85
C LEU A 15 22.83 -9.65 -2.40
N PRO A 16 23.74 -9.48 -1.42
CA PRO A 16 23.33 -9.25 -0.05
C PRO A 16 22.56 -7.93 -0.04
N LEU A 17 21.24 -8.02 0.07
CA LEU A 17 20.42 -6.83 0.29
C LEU A 17 20.91 -6.24 1.62
N PRO A 18 21.27 -4.95 1.66
CA PRO A 18 21.64 -4.31 2.91
C PRO A 18 20.44 -4.42 3.85
N PHE A 19 20.56 -5.28 4.86
CA PHE A 19 19.54 -5.37 5.90
C PHE A 19 19.57 -4.07 6.68
N ILE A 20 18.57 -3.24 6.43
CA ILE A 20 18.34 -2.04 7.22
C ILE A 20 17.81 -2.53 8.57
N LEU A 21 18.65 -2.44 9.61
CA LEU A 21 18.23 -2.73 10.97
C LEU A 21 17.39 -1.57 11.48
N LEU A 22 16.07 -1.65 11.25
CA LEU A 22 15.11 -0.69 11.79
C LEU A 22 14.85 -0.99 13.27
N PRO A 23 14.70 0.04 14.13
CA PRO A 23 14.19 -0.16 15.47
C PRO A 23 12.87 -0.93 15.43
N HIS A 24 12.72 -1.97 16.24
CA HIS A 24 11.54 -2.87 16.23
C HIS A 24 10.20 -2.12 16.30
N GLN A 25 10.15 -1.01 17.04
CA GLN A 25 8.97 -0.16 17.14
C GLN A 25 8.63 0.54 15.82
N LEU A 26 9.63 1.08 15.14
CA LEU A 26 9.46 1.73 13.83
C LEU A 26 9.05 0.70 12.79
N GLN A 27 9.63 -0.51 12.83
CA GLN A 27 9.23 -1.61 11.97
C GLN A 27 7.76 -1.98 12.17
N ARG A 28 7.33 -2.18 13.42
CA ARG A 28 5.92 -2.48 13.73
C ARG A 28 4.97 -1.38 13.27
N GLN A 29 5.33 -0.11 13.46
CA GLN A 29 4.53 1.02 12.98
C GLN A 29 4.46 1.06 11.45
N LEU A 30 5.56 0.77 10.76
CA LEU A 30 5.58 0.69 9.31
C LEU A 30 4.73 -0.48 8.80
N ASP A 31 4.79 -1.63 9.46
CA ASP A 31 3.96 -2.79 9.14
C ASP A 31 2.46 -2.50 9.36
N ASP A 32 2.11 -1.85 10.47
CA ASP A 32 0.72 -1.47 10.79
C ASP A 32 0.20 -0.41 9.80
N ALA A 33 0.99 0.61 9.47
CA ALA A 33 0.65 1.62 8.48
C ALA A 33 0.51 1.03 7.07
N TYR A 34 1.44 0.15 6.66
CA TYR A 34 1.36 -0.54 5.38
C TYR A 34 0.13 -1.46 5.29
N LEU A 35 -0.24 -2.13 6.39
CA LEU A 35 -1.45 -2.94 6.43
C LEU A 35 -2.72 -2.09 6.30
N LEU A 36 -2.80 -0.96 7.00
CA LEU A 36 -3.92 -0.01 6.87
C LEU A 36 -4.00 0.58 5.46
N HIS A 37 -2.85 0.93 4.87
CA HIS A 37 -2.73 1.39 3.49
C HIS A 37 -3.27 0.36 2.49
N GLN A 38 -2.84 -0.90 2.60
CA GLN A 38 -3.32 -1.94 1.71
C GLN A 38 -4.79 -2.30 1.96
N LEU A 39 -5.29 -2.20 3.21
CA LEU A 39 -6.71 -2.36 3.50
C LEU A 39 -7.57 -1.25 2.88
N SER A 40 -7.02 -0.04 2.74
CA SER A 40 -7.72 1.09 2.12
C SER A 40 -7.78 0.96 0.59
N LEU A 41 -6.65 0.60 -0.05
CA LEU A 41 -6.54 0.53 -1.51
C LEU A 41 -7.01 -0.80 -2.09
N ARG A 42 -6.61 -1.92 -1.47
CA ARG A 42 -6.78 -3.28 -2.02
C ARG A 42 -7.24 -4.27 -0.94
N PRO A 43 -8.43 -4.07 -0.33
CA PRO A 43 -8.90 -4.97 0.72
C PRO A 43 -9.00 -6.43 0.23
N ALA A 44 -9.36 -6.65 -1.04
CA ALA A 44 -9.52 -7.99 -1.61
C ALA A 44 -8.22 -8.82 -1.68
N THR A 45 -7.04 -8.18 -1.73
CA THR A 45 -5.76 -8.91 -1.83
C THR A 45 -5.24 -9.36 -0.46
N ILE A 46 -5.64 -8.66 0.61
CA ILE A 46 -5.18 -8.93 1.98
C ILE A 46 -6.16 -9.75 2.78
N LEU A 47 -7.46 -9.61 2.54
CA LEU A 47 -8.48 -10.28 3.33
C LEU A 47 -8.40 -11.80 3.15
N PRO A 48 -8.19 -12.56 4.24
CA PRO A 48 -8.36 -14.00 4.20
C PRO A 48 -9.82 -14.34 3.83
N PRO A 49 -10.06 -15.43 3.11
CA PRO A 49 -11.41 -15.84 2.75
C PRO A 49 -12.27 -15.99 4.02
N GLY A 50 -13.43 -15.33 4.05
CA GLY A 50 -14.37 -15.34 5.17
C GLY A 50 -14.11 -14.32 6.29
N LYS A 51 -13.02 -13.55 6.23
CA LYS A 51 -12.81 -12.41 7.16
C LYS A 51 -13.34 -11.11 6.56
N SER A 52 -13.93 -10.28 7.41
CA SER A 52 -14.37 -8.93 7.04
C SER A 52 -13.26 -7.90 7.24
N VAL A 53 -13.33 -6.80 6.48
CA VAL A 53 -12.47 -5.60 6.67
C VAL A 53 -12.49 -5.15 8.14
N LEU A 54 -13.68 -5.16 8.74
CA LEU A 54 -13.89 -4.79 10.15
C LEU A 54 -13.04 -5.64 11.10
N SER A 55 -12.96 -6.95 10.88
CA SER A 55 -12.20 -7.85 11.75
C SER A 55 -10.70 -7.59 11.70
N LEU A 56 -10.13 -7.30 10.52
CA LEU A 56 -8.70 -6.97 10.41
C LEU A 56 -8.41 -5.58 10.95
N TYR A 57 -9.32 -4.63 10.72
CA TYR A 57 -9.19 -3.27 11.21
C TYR A 57 -9.28 -3.19 12.76
N THR A 58 -10.20 -3.90 13.39
CA THR A 58 -10.24 -3.95 14.86
C THR A 58 -9.02 -4.65 15.45
N GLN A 59 -8.50 -5.69 14.78
CA GLN A 59 -7.28 -6.38 15.20
C GLN A 59 -6.04 -5.48 15.11
N THR A 60 -5.89 -4.71 14.04
CA THR A 60 -4.77 -3.75 13.87
C THR A 60 -4.81 -2.66 14.91
N ARG A 61 -5.99 -2.07 15.17
CA ARG A 61 -6.15 -1.10 16.26
C ARG A 61 -5.82 -1.67 17.62
N LYS A 62 -6.26 -2.91 17.89
CA LYS A 62 -5.92 -3.59 19.15
C LYS A 62 -4.41 -3.73 19.32
N ARG A 63 -3.69 -4.13 18.26
CA ARG A 63 -2.22 -4.21 18.27
C ARG A 63 -1.56 -2.84 18.47
N ALA A 64 -2.09 -1.79 17.85
CA ALA A 64 -1.58 -0.43 18.02
C ALA A 64 -1.77 0.06 19.47
N ARG A 65 -2.91 -0.25 20.11
CA ARG A 65 -3.17 0.06 21.53
C ARG A 65 -2.20 -0.66 22.46
N GLU A 66 -2.03 -1.96 22.27
CA GLU A 66 -1.08 -2.78 23.05
C GLU A 66 0.37 -2.29 22.91
N ALA A 67 0.72 -1.72 21.75
CA ALA A 67 2.04 -1.12 21.54
C ALA A 67 2.19 0.24 22.24
N GLY A 68 1.13 1.06 22.25
CA GLY A 68 1.17 2.39 22.87
C GLY A 68 1.27 2.36 24.39
N ASP A 69 0.52 1.46 25.02
CA ASP A 69 0.36 1.40 26.48
C ASP A 69 1.67 1.01 27.19
N GLY A 70 2.47 0.13 26.58
CA GLY A 70 3.77 -0.25 27.14
C GLY A 70 4.91 0.74 26.88
N THR A 71 4.72 1.74 26.02
CA THR A 71 5.86 2.50 25.44
C THR A 71 5.86 3.99 25.78
N GLN A 72 4.75 4.56 26.26
CA GLN A 72 4.78 5.93 26.80
C GLN A 72 5.71 6.07 28.01
N GLU A 73 6.06 4.99 28.72
CA GLU A 73 7.07 5.01 29.79
C GLU A 73 8.52 4.82 29.30
N ALA A 74 8.74 4.22 28.13
CA ALA A 74 10.08 3.80 27.69
C ALA A 74 10.71 4.69 26.61
N LEU A 75 9.90 5.40 25.82
CA LEU A 75 10.41 6.38 24.87
C LEU A 75 10.28 7.77 25.49
N GLY A 76 11.33 8.18 26.20
CA GLY A 76 11.55 9.58 26.55
C GLY A 76 11.48 10.41 25.29
N VAL A 77 10.33 11.05 25.08
CA VAL A 77 10.15 12.07 24.05
C VAL A 77 11.04 13.23 24.48
N GLU A 78 12.25 13.29 23.91
CA GLU A 78 13.31 14.30 24.12
C GLU A 78 12.90 15.74 23.73
N GLY A 79 11.61 16.05 23.55
CA GLY A 79 11.14 17.36 23.09
C GLY A 79 10.61 18.30 24.17
N GLY A 80 10.35 17.83 25.38
CA GLY A 80 9.89 18.68 26.47
C GLY A 80 9.89 17.92 27.77
N ASN A 81 10.39 18.56 28.84
CA ASN A 81 10.34 18.09 30.22
C ASN A 81 8.88 17.98 30.72
N LEU A 82 8.08 17.13 30.08
CA LEU A 82 6.83 16.68 30.65
C LEU A 82 7.22 15.73 31.79
N PRO A 83 6.88 16.06 33.04
CA PRO A 83 7.21 15.21 34.17
C PRO A 83 6.63 13.81 33.94
N SER A 84 7.39 12.79 34.32
CA SER A 84 6.93 11.40 34.22
C SER A 84 5.56 11.26 34.89
N THR A 85 4.69 10.41 34.37
CA THR A 85 3.40 10.07 35.02
C THR A 85 3.58 9.75 36.50
N ALA A 86 4.65 9.03 36.85
CA ALA A 86 5.03 8.73 38.23
C ALA A 86 5.40 9.98 39.05
N GLU A 87 6.03 10.99 38.44
CA GLU A 87 6.36 12.25 39.12
C GLU A 87 5.10 13.10 39.35
N ILE A 88 4.21 13.15 38.36
CA ILE A 88 2.91 13.81 38.48
C ILE A 88 2.09 13.16 39.59
N GLU A 89 2.09 11.83 39.68
CA GLU A 89 1.41 11.06 40.72
C GLU A 89 2.01 11.32 42.11
N ARG A 90 3.34 11.27 42.25
CA ARG A 90 4.01 11.58 43.52
C ARG A 90 3.68 12.99 44.00
N HIS A 91 3.71 13.97 43.10
CA HIS A 91 3.39 15.34 43.44
C HIS A 91 1.88 15.54 43.74
N ALA A 92 1.00 14.77 43.07
CA ALA A 92 -0.42 14.75 43.41
C ALA A 92 -0.64 14.20 44.82
N LEU A 93 0.00 13.07 45.14
CA LEU A 93 -0.06 12.42 46.43
C LEU A 93 0.47 13.35 47.53
N GLU A 94 1.63 13.99 47.33
CA GLU A 94 2.21 14.94 48.28
C GLU A 94 1.25 16.09 48.60
N LYS A 95 0.60 16.66 47.57
CA LYS A 95 -0.40 17.73 47.74
C LYS A 95 -1.66 17.25 48.45
N LEU A 96 -2.13 16.05 48.14
CA LEU A 96 -3.31 15.45 48.78
C LEU A 96 -3.03 15.02 50.24
N SER A 97 -1.80 14.62 50.56
CA SER A 97 -1.36 14.29 51.92
C SER A 97 -1.05 15.52 52.78
N SER A 98 -1.03 16.72 52.20
CA SER A 98 -0.79 17.94 52.96
C SER A 98 -1.90 18.21 53.98
N PRO A 99 -1.58 18.69 55.20
CA PRO A 99 -2.60 18.95 56.24
C PRO A 99 -3.47 20.19 55.94
N SER A 100 -3.16 20.93 54.88
CA SER A 100 -3.84 22.18 54.54
C SER A 100 -4.97 21.92 53.54
N ALA A 101 -6.21 22.10 53.97
CA ALA A 101 -7.39 21.88 53.15
C ALA A 101 -7.39 22.70 51.85
N SER A 102 -6.80 23.91 51.85
CA SER A 102 -6.74 24.74 50.63
C SER A 102 -5.84 24.14 49.55
N VAL A 103 -4.70 23.54 49.93
CA VAL A 103 -3.80 22.85 49.00
C VAL A 103 -4.48 21.60 48.45
N GLN A 104 -5.11 20.80 49.33
CA GLN A 104 -5.88 19.62 48.93
C GLN A 104 -7.03 19.98 47.98
N LEU A 105 -7.84 20.98 48.31
CA LEU A 105 -8.97 21.45 47.49
C LEU A 105 -8.50 21.89 46.10
N SER A 106 -7.42 22.67 46.02
CA SER A 106 -6.88 23.11 44.72
C SER A 106 -6.43 21.95 43.83
N ARG A 107 -5.79 20.93 44.41
CA ARG A 107 -5.35 19.75 43.65
C ARG A 107 -6.51 18.85 43.26
N LEU A 108 -7.46 18.63 44.16
CA LEU A 108 -8.69 17.90 43.87
C LEU A 108 -9.48 18.59 42.77
N GLN A 109 -9.65 19.91 42.81
CA GLN A 109 -10.34 20.64 41.75
C GLN A 109 -9.72 20.38 40.37
N GLN A 110 -8.39 20.34 40.28
CA GLN A 110 -7.71 19.98 39.02
C GLN A 110 -8.04 18.55 38.59
N LEU A 111 -7.98 17.57 39.51
CA LEU A 111 -8.33 16.18 39.19
C LEU A 111 -9.79 16.03 38.74
N TYR A 112 -10.70 16.82 39.30
CA TYR A 112 -12.11 16.87 38.89
C TYR A 112 -12.27 17.42 37.46
N ILE A 113 -11.51 18.46 37.10
CA ILE A 113 -11.48 19.01 35.73
C ILE A 113 -10.93 17.96 34.76
N ASP A 114 -9.80 17.33 35.09
CA ASP A 114 -9.19 16.27 34.28
C ASP A 114 -10.18 15.09 34.07
N LEU A 115 -10.92 14.73 35.12
CA LEU A 115 -11.98 13.72 35.09
C LEU A 115 -13.15 14.15 34.20
N ALA A 116 -13.61 15.39 34.31
CA ALA A 116 -14.69 15.93 33.50
C ALA A 116 -14.32 15.96 32.02
N GLU A 117 -13.09 16.31 31.68
CA GLU A 117 -12.59 16.28 30.29
C GLU A 117 -12.50 14.85 29.76
N ALA A 118 -12.05 13.90 30.58
CA ALA A 118 -11.96 12.49 30.20
C ALA A 118 -13.35 11.85 29.98
N LEU A 119 -14.34 12.23 30.79
CA LEU A 119 -15.73 11.74 30.73
C LEU A 119 -16.62 12.50 29.73
N ALA A 120 -16.24 13.70 29.30
CA ALA A 120 -17.01 14.52 28.36
C ALA A 120 -17.46 13.80 27.06
N PRO A 121 -16.67 12.91 26.41
CA PRO A 121 -17.14 12.19 25.23
C PRO A 121 -18.04 10.98 25.55
N LEU A 122 -18.15 10.58 26.82
CA LEU A 122 -18.97 9.45 27.25
C LEU A 122 -20.35 9.89 27.73
N LEU A 123 -20.46 11.09 28.29
CA LEU A 123 -21.68 11.62 28.89
C LEU A 123 -22.25 12.78 28.06
N PRO A 124 -23.57 12.97 28.02
CA PRO A 124 -24.17 14.17 27.43
C PRO A 124 -23.64 15.45 28.08
N PRO A 125 -23.47 16.56 27.33
CA PRO A 125 -22.93 17.80 27.88
C PRO A 125 -23.80 18.43 28.99
N GLU A 126 -25.09 18.05 29.04
CA GLU A 126 -26.07 18.51 30.04
C GLU A 126 -26.18 17.57 31.25
N ASP A 127 -25.33 16.54 31.34
CA ASP A 127 -25.35 15.60 32.46
C ASP A 127 -25.01 16.33 33.79
N PRO A 128 -25.86 16.24 34.83
CA PRO A 128 -25.62 16.91 36.11
C PRO A 128 -24.27 16.53 36.74
N LEU A 129 -23.74 15.33 36.47
CA LEU A 129 -22.45 14.91 36.99
C LEU A 129 -21.30 15.68 36.33
N LEU A 130 -21.34 15.92 35.02
CA LEU A 130 -20.32 16.75 34.35
C LEU A 130 -20.37 18.20 34.82
N ILE A 131 -21.58 18.72 35.08
CA ILE A 131 -21.76 20.07 35.63
C ILE A 131 -21.16 20.12 37.04
N GLN A 132 -21.49 19.16 37.90
CA GLN A 132 -20.95 19.05 39.26
C GLN A 132 -19.43 18.91 39.29
N LEU A 133 -18.83 18.16 38.35
CA LEU A 133 -17.38 18.02 38.28
C LEU A 133 -16.66 19.32 37.88
N ARG A 134 -17.33 20.19 37.12
CA ARG A 134 -16.78 21.49 36.68
C ARG A 134 -16.99 22.59 37.70
N GLU A 135 -17.97 22.45 38.58
CA GLU A 135 -18.22 23.42 39.65
C GLU A 135 -17.09 23.39 40.70
N PRO A 136 -16.73 24.55 41.28
CA PRO A 136 -15.76 24.60 42.35
C PRO A 136 -16.30 23.85 43.57
N MET A 137 -15.49 22.95 44.15
CA MET A 137 -15.89 22.23 45.35
C MET A 137 -16.18 23.18 46.51
N SER A 138 -17.28 22.92 47.22
CA SER A 138 -17.62 23.63 48.45
C SER A 138 -16.48 23.49 49.48
N PRO A 139 -16.16 24.55 50.24
CA PRO A 139 -15.14 24.46 51.29
C PRO A 139 -15.61 23.50 52.39
N THR A 140 -14.94 22.35 52.53
CA THR A 140 -15.23 21.34 53.56
C THR A 140 -14.03 21.13 54.48
N SER A 141 -14.28 20.64 55.70
CA SER A 141 -13.23 20.34 56.68
C SER A 141 -12.42 19.08 56.35
N SER A 142 -12.96 18.18 55.52
CA SER A 142 -12.30 16.97 55.03
C SER A 142 -12.51 16.84 53.51
N PRO A 143 -11.73 17.57 52.68
CA PRO A 143 -11.98 17.65 51.24
C PRO A 143 -11.79 16.32 50.52
N VAL A 144 -10.85 15.48 50.97
CA VAL A 144 -10.58 14.17 50.34
C VAL A 144 -11.72 13.17 50.63
N GLU A 145 -12.27 13.18 51.84
CA GLU A 145 -13.43 12.35 52.19
C GLU A 145 -14.68 12.79 51.42
N SER A 146 -14.89 14.11 51.32
CA SER A 146 -15.97 14.69 50.50
C SER A 146 -15.82 14.28 49.03
N ALA A 147 -14.59 14.25 48.51
CA ALA A 147 -14.32 13.82 47.15
C ALA A 147 -14.67 12.33 46.93
N LEU A 148 -14.22 11.44 47.82
CA LEU A 148 -14.58 10.01 47.77
C LEU A 148 -16.11 9.81 47.79
N PHE A 149 -16.81 10.59 48.61
CA PHE A 149 -18.27 10.58 48.65
C PHE A 149 -18.91 11.01 47.32
N HIS A 150 -18.35 12.00 46.61
CA HIS A 150 -18.82 12.42 45.28
C HIS A 150 -18.45 11.41 44.17
N LEU A 151 -17.32 10.71 44.29
CA LEU A 151 -16.90 9.72 43.30
C LEU A 151 -17.77 8.47 43.31
N SER A 152 -18.37 8.11 44.46
CA SER A 152 -19.25 6.93 44.56
C SER A 152 -20.50 7.04 43.65
N PRO A 153 -21.31 8.12 43.68
CA PRO A 153 -22.41 8.32 42.72
C PRO A 153 -21.95 8.32 41.26
N LEU A 154 -20.78 8.89 40.97
CA LEU A 154 -20.20 8.89 39.64
C LEU A 154 -19.90 7.47 39.16
N LEU A 155 -19.27 6.64 39.99
CA LEU A 155 -19.00 5.23 39.69
C LEU A 155 -20.30 4.43 39.50
N HIS A 156 -21.32 4.65 40.32
CA HIS A 156 -22.64 4.04 40.11
C HIS A 156 -23.31 4.49 38.81
N HIS A 157 -23.06 5.73 38.37
CA HIS A 157 -23.55 6.23 37.09
C HIS A 157 -22.78 5.62 35.92
N LEU A 158 -21.45 5.53 36.02
CA LEU A 158 -20.62 4.81 35.04
C LEU A 158 -21.03 3.34 34.93
N LEU A 159 -21.36 2.68 36.05
CA LEU A 159 -21.88 1.30 36.07
C LEU A 159 -23.16 1.12 35.25
N LYS A 160 -24.00 2.16 35.14
CA LYS A 160 -25.24 2.11 34.35
C LYS A 160 -24.99 2.26 32.85
N ILE A 161 -23.85 2.84 32.47
CA ILE A 161 -23.52 3.19 31.08
C ILE A 161 -22.49 2.21 30.50
N CYS A 162 -21.63 1.63 31.34
CA CYS A 162 -20.59 0.73 30.90
C CYS A 162 -21.16 -0.58 30.34
N ALA A 163 -20.38 -1.20 29.46
CA ALA A 163 -20.67 -2.54 29.00
C ALA A 163 -20.47 -3.55 30.16
N PRO A 164 -21.25 -4.65 30.22
CA PRO A 164 -21.17 -5.61 31.32
C PRO A 164 -19.78 -6.22 31.57
N VAL A 165 -18.90 -6.20 30.56
CA VAL A 165 -17.52 -6.69 30.68
C VAL A 165 -16.68 -5.85 31.66
N ARG A 166 -17.06 -4.59 31.90
CA ARG A 166 -16.36 -3.64 32.77
C ARG A 166 -16.92 -3.57 34.18
N ASP A 167 -18.07 -4.20 34.44
CA ASP A 167 -18.75 -4.12 35.74
C ASP A 167 -17.82 -4.55 36.90
N GLY A 168 -16.97 -5.55 36.67
CA GLY A 168 -16.00 -6.01 37.68
C GLY A 168 -14.95 -4.96 38.05
N GLU A 169 -14.48 -4.17 37.09
CA GLU A 169 -13.52 -3.08 37.33
C GLU A 169 -14.18 -1.93 38.11
N VAL A 170 -15.41 -1.56 37.72
CA VAL A 170 -16.19 -0.52 38.42
C VAL A 170 -16.52 -0.97 39.85
N GLN A 171 -16.92 -2.22 40.03
CA GLN A 171 -17.19 -2.80 41.35
C GLN A 171 -15.93 -2.83 42.22
N ALA A 172 -14.77 -3.19 41.67
CA ALA A 172 -13.50 -3.15 42.40
C ALA A 172 -13.13 -1.73 42.85
N LEU A 173 -13.44 -0.69 42.06
CA LEU A 173 -13.29 0.70 42.48
C LEU A 173 -14.32 1.09 43.55
N LEU A 174 -15.58 0.67 43.41
CA LEU A 174 -16.64 0.95 44.40
C LEU A 174 -16.37 0.29 45.75
N GLU A 175 -15.89 -0.94 45.77
CA GLU A 175 -15.53 -1.70 46.99
C GLU A 175 -14.41 -1.02 47.79
N ARG A 176 -13.49 -0.31 47.13
CA ARG A 176 -12.42 0.45 47.81
C ARG A 176 -12.94 1.68 48.54
N ILE A 177 -14.06 2.24 48.10
CA ILE A 177 -14.65 3.48 48.63
C ILE A 177 -15.86 3.17 49.53
N THR A 178 -16.43 1.97 49.42
CA THR A 178 -17.68 1.57 50.09
C THR A 178 -17.43 0.32 50.94
N PRO A 179 -17.40 0.42 52.29
CA PRO A 179 -17.74 1.58 53.12
C PRO A 179 -16.67 2.69 53.11
N PRO A 180 -17.05 3.96 53.37
CA PRO A 180 -16.10 5.07 53.38
C PRO A 180 -14.98 4.80 54.40
N PRO A 181 -13.70 4.94 54.01
CA PRO A 181 -12.59 4.76 54.93
C PRO A 181 -12.70 5.78 56.07
N PRO A 182 -12.28 5.43 57.29
CA PRO A 182 -12.36 6.35 58.42
C PRO A 182 -11.55 7.62 58.12
N ALA A 183 -12.10 8.78 58.47
CA ALA A 183 -11.56 10.11 58.14
C ALA A 183 -10.10 10.37 58.60
N ARG A 184 -9.54 9.50 59.45
CA ARG A 184 -8.16 9.58 59.97
C ARG A 184 -7.23 8.50 59.44
N SER A 185 -7.63 7.75 58.41
CA SER A 185 -6.75 6.77 57.78
C SER A 185 -5.63 7.49 57.01
N PRO A 186 -4.35 7.13 57.24
CA PRO A 186 -3.22 7.73 56.52
C PRO A 186 -3.26 7.42 55.02
N ASP A 187 -3.97 6.35 54.63
CA ASP A 187 -4.04 5.85 53.26
C ASP A 187 -5.14 6.54 52.43
N LEU A 188 -5.96 7.39 53.04
CA LEU A 188 -7.11 8.05 52.39
C LEU A 188 -6.72 8.87 51.13
N PRO A 189 -5.63 9.67 51.13
CA PRO A 189 -5.14 10.36 49.94
C PRO A 189 -4.75 9.40 48.80
N GLN A 190 -4.15 8.27 49.15
CA GLN A 190 -3.72 7.26 48.19
C GLN A 190 -4.93 6.55 47.58
N ILE A 191 -5.89 6.12 48.40
CA ILE A 191 -7.15 5.50 47.92
C ILE A 191 -7.90 6.45 46.99
N ALA A 192 -7.95 7.75 47.32
CA ALA A 192 -8.57 8.75 46.46
C ALA A 192 -7.84 8.90 45.11
N LEU A 193 -6.51 9.02 45.13
CA LEU A 193 -5.72 9.13 43.91
C LEU A 193 -5.85 7.87 43.03
N ASP A 194 -5.77 6.68 43.63
CA ASP A 194 -5.94 5.40 42.94
C ASP A 194 -7.34 5.28 42.31
N THR A 195 -8.36 5.83 42.99
CA THR A 195 -9.72 5.88 42.46
C THR A 195 -9.83 6.81 41.26
N PHE A 196 -9.27 8.03 41.34
CA PHE A 196 -9.23 8.95 40.18
C PHE A 196 -8.53 8.32 39.00
N ARG A 197 -7.37 7.70 39.23
CA ARG A 197 -6.62 6.97 38.19
C ARG A 197 -7.46 5.85 37.60
N GLY A 198 -8.07 5.02 38.44
CA GLY A 198 -8.95 3.94 38.01
C GLY A 198 -10.10 4.42 37.15
N ILE A 199 -10.75 5.53 37.51
CA ILE A 199 -11.83 6.12 36.68
C ILE A 199 -11.29 6.69 35.37
N LEU A 200 -10.12 7.35 35.38
CA LEU A 200 -9.49 7.86 34.17
C LEU A 200 -9.11 6.72 33.21
N ASP A 201 -8.54 5.64 33.72
CA ASP A 201 -8.18 4.45 32.94
C ASP A 201 -9.45 3.79 32.39
N LEU A 202 -10.45 3.54 33.24
CA LEU A 202 -11.78 3.05 32.83
C LEU A 202 -12.42 3.94 31.75
N SER A 203 -12.32 5.28 31.87
CA SER A 203 -12.88 6.19 30.87
C SER A 203 -12.16 6.08 29.52
N ARG A 204 -10.85 5.79 29.49
CA ARG A 204 -10.13 5.52 28.24
C ARG A 204 -10.63 4.23 27.60
N GLU A 205 -10.83 3.19 28.41
CA GLU A 205 -11.34 1.91 27.96
C GLU A 205 -12.79 2.00 27.46
N MET A 206 -13.68 2.68 28.20
CA MET A 206 -15.05 2.94 27.75
C MET A 206 -15.10 3.77 26.46
N ARG A 207 -14.18 4.75 26.29
CA ARG A 207 -14.08 5.50 25.02
C ARG A 207 -13.62 4.61 23.88
N SER A 208 -12.70 3.70 24.15
CA SER A 208 -12.25 2.68 23.21
C SER A 208 -13.42 1.76 22.82
N ASP A 209 -14.17 1.24 23.79
CA ASP A 209 -15.31 0.36 23.58
C ASP A 209 -16.43 1.07 22.80
N LEU A 210 -16.72 2.35 23.10
CA LEU A 210 -17.68 3.15 22.37
C LEU A 210 -17.23 3.38 20.92
N ARG A 211 -15.94 3.65 20.68
CA ARG A 211 -15.39 3.77 19.33
C ARG A 211 -15.53 2.44 18.58
N ASP A 212 -15.19 1.32 19.21
CA ASP A 212 -15.26 0.00 18.59
C ASP A 212 -16.71 -0.40 18.29
N ALA A 213 -17.65 -0.08 19.19
CA ALA A 213 -19.08 -0.22 18.97
C ALA A 213 -19.56 0.67 17.81
N HIS A 214 -19.15 1.93 17.77
CA HIS A 214 -19.49 2.84 16.68
C HIS A 214 -18.96 2.31 15.34
N ILE A 215 -17.72 1.83 15.30
CA ILE A 215 -17.13 1.20 14.10
C ILE A 215 -17.93 -0.04 13.69
N SER A 216 -18.38 -0.86 14.63
CA SER A 216 -19.19 -2.04 14.33
C SER A 216 -20.57 -1.70 13.73
N LEU A 217 -21.08 -0.49 13.99
CA LEU A 217 -22.33 0.01 13.42
C LEU A 217 -22.14 0.65 12.03
N LEU A 218 -20.90 0.94 11.62
CA LEU A 218 -20.64 1.52 10.30
C LEU A 218 -20.90 0.50 9.19
N GLY A 219 -21.57 0.96 8.13
CA GLY A 219 -21.65 0.19 6.89
C GLY A 219 -20.28 0.05 6.24
N GLU A 220 -20.06 -1.00 5.46
CA GLU A 220 -18.75 -1.30 4.85
C GLU A 220 -18.16 -0.13 4.05
N LYS A 221 -19.00 0.64 3.35
CA LYS A 221 -18.56 1.84 2.61
C LYS A 221 -18.03 2.95 3.54
N GLN A 222 -18.72 3.20 4.65
CA GLN A 222 -18.30 4.20 5.64
C GLN A 222 -17.05 3.74 6.39
N LEU A 223 -16.96 2.45 6.68
CA LEU A 223 -15.78 1.84 7.27
C LEU A 223 -14.56 2.01 6.36
N ARG A 224 -14.71 1.80 5.05
CA ARG A 224 -13.62 2.03 4.08
C ARG A 224 -13.13 3.49 4.08
N LEU A 225 -14.03 4.48 4.11
CA LEU A 225 -13.63 5.88 4.26
C LEU A 225 -12.85 6.14 5.55
N LEU A 226 -13.35 5.59 6.66
CA LEU A 226 -12.70 5.76 7.95
C LEU A 226 -11.29 5.18 7.93
N ILE A 227 -11.14 3.95 7.40
CA ILE A 227 -9.85 3.28 7.23
C ILE A 227 -8.95 4.09 6.31
N ARG A 228 -9.47 4.60 5.19
CA ARG A 228 -8.73 5.40 4.21
C ARG A 228 -8.15 6.66 4.87
N ARG A 229 -8.97 7.38 5.62
CA ARG A 229 -8.54 8.57 6.37
C ARG A 229 -7.49 8.25 7.43
N GLU A 230 -7.72 7.22 8.25
CA GLU A 230 -6.79 6.83 9.31
C GLU A 230 -5.47 6.32 8.72
N ALA A 231 -5.52 5.53 7.65
CA ALA A 231 -4.33 5.09 6.92
C ALA A 231 -3.50 6.28 6.41
N GLY A 232 -4.13 7.34 5.90
CA GLY A 232 -3.43 8.56 5.48
C GLY A 232 -2.87 9.41 6.64
N GLU A 233 -3.53 9.39 7.82
CA GLU A 233 -3.00 10.01 9.04
C GLU A 233 -1.78 9.23 9.57
N GLU A 234 -1.87 7.91 9.64
CA GLU A 234 -0.79 7.01 10.08
C GLU A 234 0.39 7.01 9.11
N GLU A 235 0.17 6.98 7.80
CA GLU A 235 1.23 7.10 6.80
C GLU A 235 2.06 8.37 7.01
N ARG A 236 1.40 9.53 7.15
CA ARG A 236 2.09 10.80 7.40
C ARG A 236 2.87 10.77 8.71
N ALA A 237 2.30 10.17 9.75
CA ALA A 237 2.98 10.05 11.04
C ALA A 237 4.24 9.17 10.94
N VAL A 238 4.13 8.00 10.30
CA VAL A 238 5.24 7.06 10.11
C VAL A 238 6.30 7.62 9.19
N VAL A 239 5.94 8.26 8.07
CA VAL A 239 6.90 8.87 7.14
C VAL A 239 7.63 10.02 7.83
N ARG A 240 6.94 10.93 8.54
CA ARG A 240 7.64 11.99 9.32
C ARG A 240 8.59 11.43 10.35
N ARG A 241 8.21 10.34 11.04
CA ARG A 241 9.07 9.68 12.01
C ARG A 241 10.26 8.98 11.34
N PHE A 242 10.03 8.33 10.20
CA PHE A 242 11.06 7.62 9.44
C PHE A 242 12.10 8.58 8.83
N TYR A 243 11.66 9.75 8.37
CA TYR A 243 12.50 10.80 7.77
C TYR A 243 12.73 11.99 8.71
N GLU A 244 12.72 11.76 10.02
CA GLU A 244 12.95 12.82 11.01
C GLU A 244 14.26 13.57 10.72
N GLY A 245 14.17 14.90 10.66
CA GLY A 245 15.26 15.80 10.27
C GLY A 245 15.27 16.21 8.79
N VAL A 246 14.49 15.55 7.93
CA VAL A 246 14.31 15.92 6.52
C VAL A 246 13.04 16.75 6.36
N GLN A 247 13.15 17.90 5.68
CA GLN A 247 11.98 18.67 5.26
C GLN A 247 11.32 17.97 4.07
N LEU A 248 10.18 17.33 4.32
CA LEU A 248 9.49 16.50 3.33
C LEU A 248 9.06 17.31 2.09
N ASP A 249 8.59 18.54 2.28
CA ASP A 249 8.12 19.39 1.20
C ASP A 249 9.27 19.83 0.28
N ASP A 250 10.43 20.17 0.86
CA ASP A 250 11.63 20.51 0.09
C ASP A 250 12.14 19.30 -0.72
N ALA A 251 12.18 18.12 -0.09
CA ALA A 251 12.57 16.88 -0.76
C ALA A 251 11.60 16.51 -1.90
N TRP A 252 10.31 16.82 -1.74
CA TRP A 252 9.32 16.63 -2.80
C TRP A 252 9.54 17.61 -3.95
N GLU A 253 9.68 18.91 -3.69
CA GLU A 253 9.89 19.90 -4.75
C GLU A 253 11.22 19.71 -5.48
N GLU A 254 12.29 19.36 -4.77
CA GLU A 254 13.56 18.95 -5.37
C GLU A 254 13.38 17.72 -6.25
N TRP A 255 12.68 16.70 -5.74
CA TRP A 255 12.42 15.49 -6.50
C TRP A 255 11.54 15.75 -7.71
N VAL A 256 10.53 16.62 -7.65
CA VAL A 256 9.70 16.94 -8.81
C VAL A 256 10.51 17.74 -9.84
N GLY A 257 11.36 18.65 -9.37
CA GLY A 257 12.18 19.53 -10.19
C GLY A 257 11.37 20.67 -10.81
N THR A 258 12.06 21.58 -11.49
CA THR A 258 11.45 22.77 -12.12
C THR A 258 10.92 22.52 -13.53
N ASP A 259 11.23 21.37 -14.12
CA ASP A 259 10.96 21.11 -15.53
C ASP A 259 9.52 20.64 -15.76
N GLY A 260 8.69 21.55 -16.27
CA GLY A 260 7.32 21.28 -16.71
C GLY A 260 6.27 22.21 -16.10
N GLU A 261 5.30 22.62 -16.92
CA GLU A 261 4.13 23.40 -16.50
C GLU A 261 2.98 22.45 -16.11
N GLY A 262 2.37 22.65 -14.93
CA GLY A 262 1.16 21.97 -14.49
C GLY A 262 1.23 21.36 -13.09
N GLU A 263 0.09 21.34 -12.39
CA GLU A 263 -0.06 20.84 -11.01
C GLU A 263 0.29 19.34 -10.86
N ARG A 264 0.12 18.56 -11.94
CA ARG A 264 0.37 17.11 -11.99
C ARG A 264 1.69 16.71 -12.65
N ARG A 265 2.66 17.63 -12.77
CA ARG A 265 3.98 17.33 -13.34
C ARG A 265 4.69 16.17 -12.66
N TRP A 266 4.50 16.02 -11.35
CA TRP A 266 5.04 14.92 -10.55
C TRP A 266 4.53 13.56 -11.02
N VAL A 267 3.29 13.46 -11.52
CA VAL A 267 2.73 12.20 -12.01
C VAL A 267 3.47 11.73 -13.25
N ALA A 268 3.71 12.63 -14.22
CA ALA A 268 4.51 12.30 -15.39
C ALA A 268 5.92 11.83 -14.99
N LYS A 269 6.53 12.46 -13.99
CA LYS A 269 7.82 12.04 -13.44
C LYS A 269 7.78 10.63 -12.84
N ILE A 270 6.77 10.29 -12.03
CA ILE A 270 6.57 8.92 -11.51
C ILE A 270 6.49 7.94 -12.67
N ILE A 271 5.66 8.22 -13.69
CA ILE A 271 5.48 7.32 -14.83
C ILE A 271 6.80 7.14 -15.61
N HIS A 272 7.58 8.21 -15.78
CA HIS A 272 8.92 8.10 -16.40
C HIS A 272 9.91 7.30 -15.53
N CYS A 273 9.88 7.46 -14.21
CA CYS A 273 10.65 6.65 -13.27
C CYS A 273 10.31 5.16 -13.41
N LEU A 274 9.02 4.81 -13.52
CA LEU A 274 8.56 3.44 -13.77
C LEU A 274 9.00 2.91 -15.14
N GLY A 275 9.10 3.79 -16.13
CA GLY A 275 9.63 3.46 -17.45
C GLY A 275 11.14 3.20 -17.49
N SER A 276 11.88 3.52 -16.43
CA SER A 276 13.34 3.40 -16.44
C SER A 276 13.81 1.94 -16.37
N ASN A 277 15.07 1.71 -16.75
CA ASN A 277 15.74 0.40 -16.62
C ASN A 277 16.14 0.08 -15.18
N ARG A 278 16.00 1.02 -14.25
CA ARG A 278 16.50 0.90 -12.89
C ARG A 278 15.31 0.69 -11.95
N PRO A 279 15.39 -0.28 -11.02
CA PRO A 279 14.31 -0.52 -10.09
C PRO A 279 14.03 0.77 -9.30
N VAL A 280 12.74 1.10 -9.16
CA VAL A 280 12.33 2.18 -8.25
C VAL A 280 12.74 1.80 -6.83
N GLN A 281 13.36 2.72 -6.12
CA GLN A 281 13.81 2.52 -4.74
C GLN A 281 13.37 3.71 -3.88
N PRO A 282 12.84 3.49 -2.67
CA PRO A 282 12.61 4.59 -1.74
C PRO A 282 13.94 5.21 -1.33
N SER A 283 13.99 6.53 -1.16
CA SER A 283 15.12 7.20 -0.52
C SER A 283 15.26 6.70 0.92
N ILE A 284 16.43 6.19 1.33
CA ILE A 284 16.65 5.76 2.72
C ILE A 284 17.43 6.88 3.42
N PRO A 285 16.97 7.38 4.59
CA PRO A 285 17.71 8.33 5.38
C PRO A 285 19.11 7.82 5.73
N THR A 286 20.11 8.68 5.61
CA THR A 286 21.52 8.34 5.88
C THR A 286 21.77 7.81 7.29
N ARG A 287 20.91 8.14 8.27
CA ARG A 287 20.98 7.57 9.64
C ARG A 287 20.77 6.06 9.69
N PHE A 288 20.16 5.48 8.67
CA PHE A 288 19.94 4.05 8.52
C PHE A 288 20.93 3.39 7.55
N ASP A 289 21.73 4.19 6.83
CA ASP A 289 22.80 3.65 6.02
C ASP A 289 23.85 3.05 6.95
N SER A 290 24.03 1.73 6.84
CA SER A 290 25.03 1.02 7.63
C SER A 290 26.39 1.64 7.33
N PRO A 291 27.16 2.08 8.36
CA PRO A 291 28.47 2.68 8.15
C PRO A 291 29.31 1.66 7.39
N ARG A 292 29.60 1.96 6.12
CA ARG A 292 30.29 1.04 5.22
C ARG A 292 31.65 0.73 5.87
N PRO A 293 31.89 -0.51 6.35
CA PRO A 293 33.12 -0.81 7.05
C PRO A 293 34.27 -0.73 6.03
N ASP A 294 35.22 0.14 6.31
CA ASP A 294 36.59 0.11 5.76
C ASP A 294 36.81 0.52 4.31
N GLY A 295 36.16 1.60 3.86
CA GLY A 295 36.69 2.42 2.77
C GLY A 295 37.41 3.64 3.35
N PRO A 296 38.76 3.72 3.36
CA PRO A 296 39.44 4.93 3.80
C PRO A 296 38.95 6.11 2.97
N THR A 297 38.54 7.15 3.69
CA THR A 297 38.13 8.49 3.28
C THR A 297 39.15 9.13 2.33
N SER A 298 39.22 8.65 1.09
CA SER A 298 39.82 9.39 0.01
C SER A 298 38.80 10.45 -0.39
N GLY A 299 39.07 11.70 0.00
CA GLY A 299 38.35 12.91 -0.41
C GLY A 299 38.45 13.19 -1.91
N ALA A 300 38.29 12.17 -2.74
CA ALA A 300 38.00 12.32 -4.14
C ALA A 300 36.62 12.98 -4.21
N LYS A 301 36.62 14.29 -4.52
CA LYS A 301 35.47 14.99 -5.09
C LYS A 301 34.90 14.09 -6.17
N ASP A 302 33.82 13.37 -5.84
CA ASP A 302 33.05 12.63 -6.80
C ASP A 302 32.61 13.65 -7.85
N THR A 303 33.23 13.57 -9.02
CA THR A 303 32.87 14.37 -10.18
C THR A 303 31.52 13.88 -10.65
N GLY A 304 30.45 14.48 -10.09
CA GLY A 304 29.03 14.64 -10.46
C GLY A 304 28.28 13.69 -11.41
N GLU A 305 28.94 12.86 -12.21
CA GLU A 305 28.31 12.11 -13.30
C GLU A 305 27.75 10.73 -12.88
N GLY A 306 27.99 10.31 -11.63
CA GLY A 306 27.57 8.99 -11.12
C GLY A 306 26.25 8.96 -10.36
N GLU A 307 25.97 9.98 -9.55
CA GLU A 307 24.82 9.98 -8.62
C GLU A 307 23.47 10.35 -9.27
N GLU A 308 23.50 11.13 -10.36
CA GLU A 308 22.29 11.54 -11.13
C GLU A 308 21.49 10.36 -11.71
N SER A 309 21.99 9.14 -11.55
CA SER A 309 21.47 7.97 -12.23
C SER A 309 20.55 7.09 -11.37
N ARG A 310 20.42 7.30 -10.06
CA ARG A 310 19.58 6.42 -9.21
C ARG A 310 18.10 6.81 -9.30
N ASN A 311 17.23 5.82 -9.49
CA ASN A 311 15.78 6.00 -9.65
C ASN A 311 15.09 6.06 -8.27
N TYR A 312 15.45 7.08 -7.48
CA TYR A 312 14.92 7.26 -6.14
C TYR A 312 13.52 7.86 -6.16
N LEU A 313 12.66 7.33 -5.29
CA LEU A 313 11.34 7.85 -4.99
C LEU A 313 11.43 8.80 -3.79
N PRO A 314 10.62 9.88 -3.77
CA PRO A 314 10.58 10.81 -2.66
C PRO A 314 9.98 10.13 -1.41
N PRO A 315 10.26 10.67 -0.21
CA PRO A 315 9.82 10.12 1.07
C PRO A 315 8.33 9.79 1.17
N GLN A 316 7.48 10.60 0.54
CA GLN A 316 6.02 10.48 0.52
C GLN A 316 5.55 9.20 -0.16
N LEU A 317 6.36 8.62 -1.06
CA LEU A 317 6.04 7.38 -1.77
C LEU A 317 6.62 6.14 -1.07
N LEU A 318 7.06 6.24 0.19
CA LEU A 318 7.66 5.13 0.93
C LEU A 318 6.73 3.89 0.96
N LEU A 319 5.46 4.07 1.37
CA LEU A 319 4.50 2.97 1.46
C LEU A 319 3.99 2.50 0.09
N GLU A 320 4.10 3.35 -0.94
CA GLU A 320 3.72 3.03 -2.33
C GLU A 320 4.84 2.37 -3.12
N SER A 321 6.08 2.37 -2.60
CA SER A 321 7.23 1.79 -3.29
C SER A 321 7.03 0.34 -3.74
N PRO A 322 6.38 -0.58 -2.98
CA PRO A 322 6.16 -1.94 -3.46
C PRO A 322 5.16 -1.99 -4.62
N ALA A 323 4.10 -1.17 -4.58
CA ALA A 323 3.11 -1.09 -5.64
C ALA A 323 3.70 -0.48 -6.93
N LEU A 324 4.56 0.54 -6.78
CA LEU A 324 5.29 1.15 -7.89
C LEU A 324 6.31 0.17 -8.50
N LEU A 325 7.02 -0.62 -7.68
CA LEU A 325 7.92 -1.65 -8.19
C LEU A 325 7.15 -2.74 -8.96
N LEU A 326 6.00 -3.17 -8.45
CA LEU A 326 5.11 -4.10 -9.15
C LEU A 326 4.64 -3.52 -10.49
N ALA A 327 4.24 -2.24 -10.51
CA ALA A 327 3.84 -1.54 -11.72
C ALA A 327 4.99 -1.45 -12.75
N GLN A 328 6.22 -1.18 -12.29
CA GLN A 328 7.40 -1.18 -13.14
C GLN A 328 7.66 -2.55 -13.77
N ASN A 329 7.61 -3.62 -12.98
CA ASN A 329 7.79 -4.99 -13.47
C ASN A 329 6.67 -5.36 -14.47
N THR A 330 5.44 -4.91 -14.21
CA THR A 330 4.29 -5.06 -15.10
C THR A 330 4.52 -4.35 -16.44
N ILE A 331 5.01 -3.10 -16.44
CA ILE A 331 5.37 -2.35 -17.66
C ILE A 331 6.44 -3.10 -18.47
N GLN A 332 7.46 -3.63 -17.79
CA GLN A 332 8.52 -4.42 -18.43
C GLN A 332 7.95 -5.70 -19.05
N ALA A 333 7.14 -6.47 -18.32
CA ALA A 333 6.51 -7.68 -18.84
C ALA A 333 5.55 -7.42 -20.02
N LEU A 334 4.76 -6.36 -19.95
CA LEU A 334 3.91 -5.93 -21.08
C LEU A 334 4.75 -5.58 -22.31
N THR A 335 5.86 -4.87 -22.11
CA THR A 335 6.78 -4.52 -23.20
C THR A 335 7.43 -5.77 -23.80
N ILE A 336 7.91 -6.71 -22.98
CA ILE A 336 8.47 -8.00 -23.43
C ILE A 336 7.42 -8.76 -24.24
N THR A 337 6.21 -8.90 -23.71
CA THR A 337 5.11 -9.62 -24.39
C THR A 337 4.79 -8.99 -25.73
N ALA A 338 4.72 -7.65 -25.80
CA ALA A 338 4.52 -6.92 -27.04
C ALA A 338 5.67 -7.15 -28.04
N CYS A 339 6.93 -7.10 -27.61
CA CYS A 339 8.08 -7.38 -28.45
C CYS A 339 8.03 -8.80 -29.02
N LEU A 340 7.78 -9.82 -28.19
CA LEU A 340 7.67 -11.21 -28.64
C LEU A 340 6.49 -11.43 -29.58
N ALA A 341 5.36 -10.74 -29.36
CA ALA A 341 4.24 -10.76 -30.27
C ALA A 341 4.62 -10.24 -31.68
N THR A 342 5.51 -9.24 -31.78
CA THR A 342 5.96 -8.75 -33.11
C THR A 342 6.80 -9.78 -33.89
N LEU A 343 7.53 -10.67 -33.21
CA LEU A 343 8.28 -11.74 -33.88
C LEU A 343 7.37 -12.85 -34.43
N VAL A 344 6.28 -13.13 -33.72
CA VAL A 344 5.32 -14.18 -34.05
C VAL A 344 4.19 -13.66 -34.95
N GLN A 345 4.12 -12.35 -35.18
CA GLN A 345 3.09 -11.77 -36.03
C GLN A 345 3.23 -12.25 -37.48
N PRO A 346 2.16 -12.83 -38.06
CA PRO A 346 2.20 -13.16 -39.47
C PRO A 346 2.27 -11.87 -40.27
N THR A 347 3.34 -11.75 -41.08
CA THR A 347 3.53 -10.67 -42.07
C THR A 347 2.16 -10.28 -42.65
N PRO A 348 1.72 -9.02 -42.51
CA PRO A 348 0.35 -8.63 -42.79
C PRO A 348 -0.01 -9.01 -44.22
N ARG A 349 -0.77 -10.09 -44.37
CA ARG A 349 -1.30 -10.51 -45.67
C ARG A 349 -2.42 -9.55 -46.01
N VAL A 350 -2.32 -8.97 -47.21
CA VAL A 350 -3.33 -8.14 -47.86
C VAL A 350 -4.73 -8.67 -47.52
N ALA A 351 -5.52 -7.81 -46.89
CA ALA A 351 -6.81 -8.08 -46.24
C ALA A 351 -7.64 -9.17 -46.94
N SER A 352 -7.42 -10.42 -46.54
CA SER A 352 -8.26 -11.54 -46.95
C SER A 352 -9.23 -11.85 -45.80
N PRO A 353 -10.55 -11.90 -46.04
CA PRO A 353 -11.56 -12.08 -44.98
C PRO A 353 -11.47 -13.42 -44.24
N SER A 354 -10.62 -14.36 -44.68
CA SER A 354 -10.30 -15.61 -43.96
C SER A 354 -9.28 -15.45 -42.82
N SER A 355 -8.81 -14.24 -42.52
CA SER A 355 -7.76 -13.98 -41.51
C SER A 355 -8.19 -14.14 -40.04
N ALA A 356 -9.47 -14.40 -39.75
CA ALA A 356 -9.97 -14.55 -38.39
C ALA A 356 -9.26 -15.66 -37.58
N LEU A 357 -8.86 -16.75 -38.25
CA LEU A 357 -8.16 -17.87 -37.58
C LEU A 357 -6.76 -17.50 -37.07
N GLY A 358 -6.06 -16.57 -37.73
CA GLY A 358 -4.71 -16.15 -37.33
C GLY A 358 -4.72 -15.32 -36.04
N THR A 359 -5.78 -14.55 -35.82
CA THR A 359 -5.95 -13.71 -34.63
C THR A 359 -6.09 -14.56 -33.37
N GLU A 360 -6.81 -15.68 -33.42
CA GLU A 360 -6.98 -16.55 -32.24
C GLU A 360 -5.66 -17.20 -31.78
N ASP A 361 -4.84 -17.67 -32.71
CA ASP A 361 -3.53 -18.26 -32.38
C ASP A 361 -2.61 -17.22 -31.73
N GLN A 362 -2.63 -15.98 -32.24
CA GLN A 362 -1.87 -14.87 -31.68
C GLN A 362 -2.36 -14.52 -30.27
N LEU A 363 -3.67 -14.40 -30.06
CA LEU A 363 -4.27 -14.14 -28.75
C LEU A 363 -3.93 -15.25 -27.73
N ARG A 364 -3.89 -16.51 -28.17
CA ARG A 364 -3.48 -17.63 -27.31
C ARG A 364 -2.00 -17.56 -26.97
N PHE A 365 -1.15 -17.19 -27.93
CA PHE A 365 0.28 -17.02 -27.69
C PHE A 365 0.55 -15.87 -26.71
N THR A 366 -0.05 -14.69 -26.93
CA THR A 366 0.11 -13.53 -26.04
C THR A 366 -0.43 -13.82 -24.64
N ALA A 367 -1.58 -14.50 -24.53
CA ALA A 367 -2.11 -14.94 -23.23
C ALA A 367 -1.17 -15.89 -22.49
N ARG A 368 -0.52 -16.84 -23.19
CA ARG A 368 0.42 -17.78 -22.55
C ARG A 368 1.69 -17.09 -22.08
N ILE A 369 2.30 -16.25 -22.93
CA ILE A 369 3.49 -15.47 -22.55
C ILE A 369 3.18 -14.54 -21.37
N TRP A 370 2.03 -13.86 -21.41
CA TRP A 370 1.59 -13.02 -20.31
C TRP A 370 1.44 -13.81 -19.02
N THR A 371 0.78 -14.97 -19.06
CA THR A 371 0.59 -15.83 -17.87
C THR A 371 1.92 -16.27 -17.25
N LEU A 372 2.92 -16.59 -18.08
CA LEU A 372 4.27 -16.93 -17.60
C LEU A 372 4.95 -15.74 -16.90
N LEU A 373 4.88 -14.56 -17.51
CA LEU A 373 5.51 -13.36 -16.96
C LEU A 373 4.78 -12.83 -15.73
N SER A 374 3.44 -12.83 -15.73
CA SER A 374 2.65 -12.41 -14.57
C SER A 374 2.85 -13.36 -13.39
N GLY A 375 2.99 -14.67 -13.64
CA GLY A 375 3.32 -15.64 -12.61
C GLY A 375 4.66 -15.36 -11.92
N GLU A 376 5.68 -14.94 -12.68
CA GLU A 376 6.99 -14.57 -12.13
C GLU A 376 6.91 -13.27 -11.30
N ILE A 377 6.12 -12.29 -11.78
CA ILE A 377 5.88 -11.05 -11.06
C ILE A 377 5.18 -11.34 -9.72
N ASP A 378 4.13 -12.15 -9.72
CA ASP A 378 3.39 -12.50 -8.51
C ASP A 378 4.21 -13.37 -7.54
N ALA A 379 5.09 -14.25 -8.07
CA ALA A 379 5.99 -15.08 -7.27
C ALA A 379 7.15 -14.30 -6.61
N SER A 380 7.49 -13.12 -7.14
CA SER A 380 8.51 -12.24 -6.53
C SER A 380 8.09 -11.67 -5.18
N ILE A 381 6.81 -11.76 -4.83
CA ILE A 381 6.30 -11.44 -3.50
C ILE A 381 6.63 -12.64 -2.59
N PRO A 382 7.38 -12.47 -1.49
CA PRO A 382 8.03 -13.54 -0.71
C PRO A 382 7.09 -14.54 0.03
N SER A 383 5.85 -14.67 -0.40
CA SER A 383 4.78 -15.26 0.41
C SER A 383 4.63 -16.78 0.35
N CYS A 384 5.11 -17.51 -0.66
CA CYS A 384 4.97 -18.98 -0.61
C CYS A 384 5.77 -19.73 -1.67
N SER A 385 6.49 -20.75 -1.20
CA SER A 385 7.11 -21.85 -1.94
C SER A 385 8.38 -21.54 -2.76
N GLN A 386 9.46 -22.21 -2.36
CA GLN A 386 10.71 -22.39 -3.10
C GLN A 386 10.47 -23.25 -4.36
N GLN A 387 9.63 -22.81 -5.29
CA GLN A 387 9.55 -23.46 -6.59
C GLN A 387 10.74 -23.02 -7.43
N GLU A 388 11.64 -23.96 -7.65
CA GLU A 388 12.87 -23.81 -8.43
C GLU A 388 12.56 -23.40 -9.88
N GLY A 389 12.59 -22.10 -10.13
CA GLY A 389 13.02 -21.51 -11.39
C GLY A 389 12.18 -21.84 -12.62
N THR A 390 11.05 -21.15 -12.78
CA THR A 390 10.52 -20.76 -14.10
C THR A 390 11.44 -19.72 -14.75
N LYS A 391 12.71 -20.09 -14.94
CA LYS A 391 13.74 -19.25 -15.54
C LYS A 391 13.34 -18.98 -16.99
N LEU A 392 13.58 -17.76 -17.45
CA LEU A 392 13.39 -17.20 -18.80
C LEU A 392 13.59 -18.16 -20.01
N VAL A 393 14.28 -19.29 -19.81
CA VAL A 393 14.42 -20.43 -20.73
C VAL A 393 13.08 -20.86 -21.34
N HIS A 394 11.98 -20.88 -20.57
CA HIS A 394 10.67 -21.25 -21.10
C HIS A 394 10.10 -20.23 -22.11
N LEU A 395 10.49 -18.95 -22.03
CA LEU A 395 10.01 -17.93 -22.97
C LEU A 395 10.57 -18.14 -24.37
N GLU A 396 11.87 -18.45 -24.50
CA GLU A 396 12.48 -18.71 -25.80
C GLU A 396 11.86 -19.94 -26.47
N GLU A 397 11.63 -21.01 -25.70
CA GLU A 397 11.01 -22.24 -26.17
C GLU A 397 9.56 -22.04 -26.63
N GLU A 398 8.77 -21.26 -25.88
CA GLU A 398 7.39 -20.96 -26.23
C GLU A 398 7.30 -20.13 -27.53
N VAL A 399 8.21 -19.16 -27.72
CA VAL A 399 8.31 -18.37 -28.96
C VAL A 399 8.66 -19.27 -30.15
N VAL A 400 9.65 -20.16 -29.99
CA VAL A 400 10.05 -21.12 -31.02
C VAL A 400 8.90 -22.07 -31.36
N SER A 401 8.22 -22.61 -30.34
CA SER A 401 7.08 -23.51 -30.50
C SER A 401 5.94 -22.85 -31.28
N ALA A 402 5.57 -21.62 -30.90
CA ALA A 402 4.54 -20.84 -31.57
C ALA A 402 4.91 -20.55 -33.04
N TRP A 403 6.16 -20.13 -33.29
CA TRP A 403 6.66 -19.85 -34.63
C TRP A 403 6.70 -21.11 -35.51
N CYS A 404 7.20 -22.22 -34.99
CA CYS A 404 7.20 -23.52 -35.68
C CYS A 404 5.78 -23.98 -36.01
N GLY A 405 4.83 -23.80 -35.08
CA GLY A 405 3.42 -24.07 -35.29
C GLY A 405 2.83 -23.25 -36.46
N GLN A 406 3.10 -21.94 -36.50
CA GLN A 406 2.65 -21.09 -37.59
C GLN A 406 3.29 -21.46 -38.94
N ARG A 407 4.60 -21.75 -38.94
CA ARG A 407 5.33 -22.17 -40.16
C ARG A 407 4.79 -23.49 -40.70
N LYS A 408 4.50 -24.47 -39.84
CA LYS A 408 3.86 -25.75 -40.23
C LYS A 408 2.48 -25.51 -40.87
N LYS A 409 1.66 -24.63 -40.28
CA LYS A 409 0.36 -24.24 -40.85
C LYS A 409 0.51 -23.57 -42.22
N ARG A 410 1.51 -22.70 -42.40
CA ARG A 410 1.82 -22.08 -43.70
C ARG A 410 2.29 -23.10 -44.72
N LYS A 411 3.18 -24.01 -44.36
CA LYS A 411 3.61 -25.12 -45.24
C LYS A 411 2.39 -25.93 -45.69
N ALA A 412 1.51 -26.32 -44.76
CA ALA A 412 0.29 -27.06 -45.07
C ALA A 412 -0.73 -26.30 -45.97
N GLN A 413 -0.75 -24.96 -45.92
CA GLN A 413 -1.57 -24.14 -46.83
C GLN A 413 -0.93 -24.00 -48.22
N HIS A 414 0.40 -24.04 -48.30
CA HIS A 414 1.15 -23.83 -49.53
C HIS A 414 1.51 -25.11 -50.27
N THR A 415 1.50 -26.29 -49.64
CA THR A 415 1.45 -27.53 -50.38
C THR A 415 0.08 -27.57 -51.06
N PRO A 416 -0.01 -27.31 -52.38
CA PRO A 416 -1.27 -27.46 -53.05
C PRO A 416 -1.72 -28.90 -52.82
N LYS A 417 -3.01 -29.13 -52.53
CA LYS A 417 -3.65 -30.46 -52.65
C LYS A 417 -3.66 -30.93 -54.11
N ALA A 418 -2.61 -30.66 -54.87
CA ALA A 418 -2.43 -31.10 -56.22
C ALA A 418 -2.11 -32.59 -56.20
N SER A 419 -2.97 -33.33 -56.92
CA SER A 419 -2.83 -34.72 -57.35
C SER A 419 -2.84 -35.80 -56.26
N LEU A 420 -4.01 -36.04 -55.68
CA LEU A 420 -4.37 -37.37 -55.16
C LEU A 420 -4.93 -38.30 -56.27
N ASP A 421 -4.81 -37.90 -57.54
CA ASP A 421 -5.25 -38.67 -58.73
C ASP A 421 -4.08 -39.19 -59.60
N ALA A 422 -2.84 -39.20 -59.11
CA ALA A 422 -1.72 -39.74 -59.89
C ALA A 422 -1.55 -41.25 -59.68
N VAL A 423 -1.87 -42.01 -60.74
CA VAL A 423 -1.74 -43.45 -60.96
C VAL A 423 -0.40 -44.04 -60.47
N PRO A 424 -0.37 -45.25 -59.87
CA PRO A 424 0.85 -45.90 -59.42
C PRO A 424 1.70 -46.35 -60.63
N ALA A 425 2.90 -45.80 -60.79
CA ALA A 425 3.91 -46.27 -61.72
C ALA A 425 5.15 -46.78 -60.97
N GLU A 426 5.71 -47.87 -61.48
CA GLU A 426 6.63 -48.83 -60.86
C GLU A 426 7.96 -48.27 -60.32
N PRO A 427 8.57 -48.95 -59.32
CA PRO A 427 9.84 -48.53 -58.71
C PRO A 427 11.05 -48.91 -59.58
N VAL A 428 11.72 -47.92 -60.16
CA VAL A 428 13.05 -48.09 -60.76
C VAL A 428 14.12 -47.84 -59.68
N ILE A 429 14.75 -48.93 -59.24
CA ILE A 429 15.90 -48.93 -58.33
C ILE A 429 17.12 -48.40 -59.10
N LYS A 430 17.65 -47.25 -58.67
CA LYS A 430 19.01 -46.82 -59.03
C LYS A 430 19.85 -46.69 -57.76
N PRO A 431 21.00 -47.36 -57.66
CA PRO A 431 21.98 -47.10 -56.62
C PRO A 431 22.77 -45.85 -57.05
N VAL A 432 22.75 -44.80 -56.23
CA VAL A 432 23.63 -43.64 -56.43
C VAL A 432 24.34 -43.36 -55.13
N ASP A 433 25.65 -43.28 -55.28
CA ASP A 433 26.66 -43.29 -54.26
C ASP A 433 26.60 -42.11 -53.29
N THR A 434 27.06 -42.47 -52.10
CA THR A 434 27.17 -41.72 -50.86
C THR A 434 28.20 -40.60 -50.96
N GLN A 435 27.75 -39.35 -51.02
CA GLN A 435 28.46 -38.21 -50.45
C GLN A 435 27.44 -37.34 -49.68
N ALA A 436 27.17 -37.77 -48.45
CA ALA A 436 26.32 -37.05 -47.51
C ALA A 436 27.05 -35.82 -46.98
N ALA A 437 27.01 -34.72 -47.76
CA ALA A 437 27.12 -33.40 -47.16
C ALA A 437 25.88 -33.23 -46.27
N GLN A 438 26.08 -33.12 -44.96
CA GLN A 438 25.04 -32.70 -44.03
C GLN A 438 24.62 -31.26 -44.40
N GLU A 439 23.70 -31.11 -45.35
CA GLU A 439 22.91 -29.89 -45.44
C GLU A 439 22.08 -29.81 -44.16
N GLU A 440 22.49 -28.95 -43.23
CA GLU A 440 21.71 -28.65 -42.03
C GLU A 440 20.30 -28.21 -42.48
N ASP A 441 19.26 -28.82 -41.92
CA ASP A 441 17.87 -28.52 -42.27
C ASP A 441 17.62 -27.00 -42.13
N PRO A 442 17.15 -26.30 -43.18
CA PRO A 442 16.92 -24.85 -43.13
C PRO A 442 15.94 -24.43 -42.02
N ASP A 443 15.15 -25.35 -41.49
CA ASP A 443 14.30 -25.09 -40.32
C ASP A 443 15.13 -24.91 -39.02
N ILE A 444 16.24 -25.65 -38.85
CA ILE A 444 17.13 -25.56 -37.67
C ILE A 444 17.88 -24.23 -37.66
N GLU A 445 18.37 -23.79 -38.83
CA GLU A 445 19.06 -22.50 -38.93
C GLU A 445 18.11 -21.34 -38.63
N ALA A 446 16.89 -21.40 -39.15
CA ALA A 446 15.87 -20.39 -38.89
C ALA A 446 15.46 -20.35 -37.40
N GLU A 447 15.37 -21.51 -36.73
CA GLU A 447 15.16 -21.57 -35.28
C GLU A 447 16.32 -20.92 -34.51
N ARG A 448 17.58 -21.22 -34.89
CA ARG A 448 18.77 -20.63 -34.26
C ARG A 448 18.79 -19.10 -34.44
N GLN A 449 18.38 -18.60 -35.61
CA GLN A 449 18.24 -17.16 -35.86
C GLN A 449 17.10 -16.53 -35.04
N LEU A 450 15.97 -17.24 -34.88
CA LEU A 450 14.86 -16.79 -34.04
C LEU A 450 15.28 -16.67 -32.58
N ARG A 451 15.94 -17.69 -32.02
CA ARG A 451 16.48 -17.65 -30.65
C ARG A 451 17.43 -16.46 -30.45
N LYS A 452 18.37 -16.24 -31.37
CA LYS A 452 19.26 -15.06 -31.36
C LYS A 452 18.48 -13.73 -31.37
N SER A 453 17.37 -13.68 -32.12
CA SER A 453 16.52 -12.49 -32.20
C SER A 453 15.75 -12.26 -30.90
N VAL A 454 15.25 -13.33 -30.26
CA VAL A 454 14.62 -13.27 -28.94
C VAL A 454 15.62 -12.80 -27.89
N SER A 455 16.80 -13.41 -27.78
CA SER A 455 17.81 -13.00 -26.79
C SER A 455 18.32 -11.58 -27.01
N ARG A 456 18.25 -11.06 -28.24
CA ARG A 456 18.54 -9.65 -28.55
C ARG A 456 17.39 -8.73 -28.11
N LEU A 457 16.14 -9.07 -28.41
CA LEU A 457 14.97 -8.27 -28.05
C LEU A 457 14.72 -8.19 -26.54
N LEU A 458 15.15 -9.19 -25.79
CA LEU A 458 15.09 -9.18 -24.32
C LEU A 458 16.10 -8.21 -23.69
N ARG A 459 17.02 -7.63 -24.47
CA ARG A 459 17.94 -6.60 -23.99
C ARG A 459 17.25 -5.25 -23.94
N THR A 460 17.41 -4.53 -22.84
CA THR A 460 16.76 -3.24 -22.66
C THR A 460 17.25 -2.15 -23.63
N GLU A 461 18.41 -2.36 -24.24
CA GLU A 461 19.02 -1.47 -25.24
C GLU A 461 18.50 -1.70 -26.66
N ASP A 462 17.71 -2.75 -26.90
CA ASP A 462 17.19 -2.99 -28.25
C ASP A 462 16.20 -1.87 -28.66
N PRO A 463 16.33 -1.32 -29.88
CA PRO A 463 15.51 -0.18 -30.30
C PRO A 463 14.01 -0.49 -30.33
N VAL A 464 13.60 -1.74 -30.59
CA VAL A 464 12.18 -2.13 -30.59
C VAL A 464 11.63 -2.11 -29.18
N PHE A 465 12.39 -2.68 -28.22
CA PHE A 465 12.04 -2.67 -26.81
C PHE A 465 11.92 -1.24 -26.28
N ALA A 466 12.94 -0.41 -26.53
CA ALA A 466 12.98 0.98 -26.10
C ALA A 466 11.81 1.80 -26.69
N LEU A 467 11.47 1.58 -27.97
CA LEU A 467 10.37 2.26 -28.65
C LEU A 467 9.00 1.88 -28.05
N LEU A 468 8.73 0.59 -27.86
CA LEU A 468 7.45 0.12 -27.32
C LEU A 468 7.25 0.56 -25.87
N ARG A 469 8.31 0.45 -25.06
CA ARG A 469 8.28 0.95 -23.68
C ARG A 469 7.99 2.44 -23.62
N ARG A 470 8.74 3.25 -24.39
CA ARG A 470 8.55 4.70 -24.43
C ARG A 470 7.12 5.07 -24.80
N ARG A 471 6.55 4.41 -25.82
CA ARG A 471 5.15 4.65 -26.22
C ARG A 471 4.15 4.35 -25.12
N LEU A 472 4.34 3.25 -24.37
CA LEU A 472 3.47 2.88 -23.26
C LEU A 472 3.58 3.90 -22.12
N VAL A 473 4.81 4.25 -21.74
CA VAL A 473 5.11 5.23 -20.67
C VAL A 473 4.56 6.60 -21.02
N ASP A 474 4.82 7.10 -22.24
CA ASP A 474 4.33 8.40 -22.70
C ASP A 474 2.79 8.43 -22.75
N ALA A 475 2.15 7.33 -23.15
CA ALA A 475 0.69 7.23 -23.15
C ALA A 475 0.10 7.25 -21.73
N LEU A 476 0.72 6.53 -20.78
CA LEU A 476 0.32 6.53 -19.37
C LEU A 476 0.52 7.93 -18.76
N ALA A 477 1.67 8.56 -18.98
CA ALA A 477 1.96 9.91 -18.50
C ALA A 477 0.96 10.92 -19.05
N ALA A 478 0.66 10.86 -20.36
CA ALA A 478 -0.33 11.73 -20.99
C ALA A 478 -1.77 11.49 -20.50
N HIS A 479 -2.10 10.29 -20.05
CA HIS A 479 -3.41 9.99 -19.47
C HIS A 479 -3.56 10.61 -18.08
N PHE A 480 -2.59 10.43 -17.20
CA PHE A 480 -2.67 10.93 -15.82
C PHE A 480 -2.38 12.43 -15.67
N SER A 481 -1.63 13.02 -16.61
CA SER A 481 -1.39 14.47 -16.63
C SER A 481 -2.65 15.26 -16.99
N ARG A 482 -3.70 14.61 -17.52
CA ARG A 482 -4.97 15.29 -17.77
C ARG A 482 -5.66 15.53 -16.43
N PRO A 483 -6.13 16.77 -16.15
CA PRO A 483 -6.97 17.00 -14.99
C PRO A 483 -8.22 16.12 -15.09
N PRO A 484 -8.74 15.63 -13.95
CA PRO A 484 -9.96 14.84 -13.96
C PRO A 484 -11.07 15.76 -14.47
N VAL A 485 -11.60 15.46 -15.65
CA VAL A 485 -12.70 16.26 -16.21
C VAL A 485 -13.91 16.02 -15.31
N PRO A 486 -14.44 17.04 -14.61
CA PRO A 486 -15.60 16.86 -13.76
C PRO A 486 -16.75 16.34 -14.62
N GLU A 487 -17.35 15.21 -14.24
CA GLU A 487 -18.38 14.53 -15.05
C GLU A 487 -19.55 15.45 -15.45
N GLY A 488 -19.81 16.48 -14.62
CA GLY A 488 -20.81 17.50 -14.87
C GLY A 488 -20.59 18.32 -16.14
N GLU A 489 -19.39 18.32 -16.74
CA GLU A 489 -19.14 18.99 -18.02
C GLU A 489 -19.37 18.08 -19.23
N ARG A 490 -19.01 16.79 -19.14
CA ARG A 490 -19.28 15.83 -20.24
C ARG A 490 -20.77 15.58 -20.46
N ALA A 491 -21.58 15.66 -19.40
CA ALA A 491 -23.03 15.49 -19.49
C ALA A 491 -23.77 16.73 -20.02
N LYS A 492 -23.13 17.91 -20.12
CA LYS A 492 -23.80 19.16 -20.52
C LYS A 492 -24.00 19.31 -22.03
N GLU A 493 -23.37 18.50 -22.87
CA GLU A 493 -23.60 18.53 -24.33
C GLU A 493 -24.89 17.81 -24.77
N GLY A 494 -25.60 17.12 -23.87
CA GLY A 494 -26.86 16.45 -24.19
C GLY A 494 -27.87 16.48 -23.05
N GLN A 495 -28.79 17.45 -23.09
CA GLN A 495 -30.04 17.50 -22.29
C GLN A 495 -29.89 17.60 -20.76
N SER A 496 -29.70 18.85 -20.31
CA SER A 496 -29.83 19.27 -18.91
C SER A 496 -31.27 19.14 -18.37
N THR A 497 -31.58 18.02 -17.72
CA THR A 497 -32.56 17.99 -16.63
C THR A 497 -31.90 17.43 -15.37
N PRO A 498 -31.88 18.17 -14.24
CA PRO A 498 -31.31 17.68 -12.99
C PRO A 498 -32.13 16.48 -12.49
N ARG A 499 -31.56 15.28 -12.58
CA ARG A 499 -32.24 14.00 -12.31
C ARG A 499 -32.59 13.79 -10.82
N ARG A 500 -32.06 14.61 -9.91
CA ARG A 500 -32.34 14.56 -8.47
C ARG A 500 -32.57 15.95 -7.90
N LEU A 501 -33.82 16.25 -7.57
CA LEU A 501 -34.19 17.37 -6.70
C LEU A 501 -33.97 16.92 -5.24
N ARG A 502 -32.95 17.48 -4.56
CA ARG A 502 -32.73 17.24 -3.13
C ARG A 502 -33.59 18.22 -2.32
N ALA A 503 -34.72 17.74 -1.79
CA ALA A 503 -35.48 18.44 -0.77
C ALA A 503 -35.27 17.70 0.57
N GLY A 504 -34.52 18.30 1.51
CA GLY A 504 -34.36 17.74 2.86
C GLY A 504 -33.21 18.35 3.64
N ARG A 505 -33.50 18.85 4.86
CA ARG A 505 -32.50 19.28 5.85
C ARG A 505 -31.66 18.05 6.25
N GLY A 506 -30.38 18.03 5.88
CA GLY A 506 -29.46 16.95 6.27
C GLY A 506 -29.29 16.92 7.79
N LEU A 507 -29.30 15.71 8.37
CA LEU A 507 -28.97 15.49 9.78
C LEU A 507 -27.53 15.95 10.04
N PRO A 508 -27.28 16.75 11.09
CA PRO A 508 -25.92 17.10 11.50
C PRO A 508 -25.18 15.81 11.92
N GLY A 509 -24.04 15.55 11.30
CA GLY A 509 -23.17 14.40 11.62
C GLY A 509 -23.20 13.24 10.62
N ALA A 510 -24.09 13.25 9.61
CA ALA A 510 -23.98 12.29 8.53
C ALA A 510 -22.77 12.66 7.65
N LEU A 511 -21.72 11.81 7.66
CA LEU A 511 -20.67 11.87 6.64
C LEU A 511 -21.35 11.94 5.28
N LYS A 512 -20.99 12.93 4.45
CA LYS A 512 -21.58 13.09 3.11
C LYS A 512 -21.16 11.88 2.27
N VAL A 513 -21.97 10.82 2.30
CA VAL A 513 -21.82 9.61 1.45
C VAL A 513 -21.81 9.94 -0.05
N THR A 514 -22.08 11.20 -0.43
CA THR A 514 -22.06 11.61 -1.83
C THR A 514 -20.66 11.59 -2.43
N GLU A 515 -19.60 11.82 -1.64
CA GLU A 515 -18.22 11.77 -2.13
C GLU A 515 -17.79 10.35 -2.54
N LEU A 516 -18.40 9.31 -1.94
CA LEU A 516 -18.07 7.91 -2.24
C LEU A 516 -18.67 7.39 -3.55
N GLU A 517 -19.82 7.90 -3.99
CA GLU A 517 -20.39 7.49 -5.27
C GLU A 517 -19.61 8.12 -6.45
N GLU A 518 -18.91 9.23 -6.20
CA GLU A 518 -18.07 9.90 -7.19
C GLU A 518 -16.68 9.24 -7.32
N GLU A 519 -16.17 8.56 -6.30
CA GLU A 519 -14.89 7.82 -6.37
C GLU A 519 -14.90 6.58 -7.30
N GLU A 520 -16.06 6.02 -7.61
CA GLU A 520 -16.13 4.90 -8.57
C GLU A 520 -16.01 5.34 -10.04
N VAL A 521 -16.00 6.64 -10.30
CA VAL A 521 -15.69 7.19 -11.63
C VAL A 521 -14.17 7.19 -11.84
N LYS A 522 -13.58 6.00 -11.76
CA LYS A 522 -12.20 5.82 -12.17
C LYS A 522 -12.12 6.18 -13.65
N SER A 523 -11.26 7.13 -14.00
CA SER A 523 -11.01 7.53 -15.38
C SER A 523 -10.74 6.29 -16.22
N ARG A 524 -11.71 5.93 -17.06
CA ARG A 524 -11.58 4.75 -17.91
C ARG A 524 -10.38 4.98 -18.84
N TRP A 525 -9.51 4.00 -18.91
CA TRP A 525 -8.39 4.04 -19.84
C TRP A 525 -8.92 3.94 -21.27
N ASP A 526 -8.99 5.08 -21.97
CA ASP A 526 -9.39 5.15 -23.38
C ASP A 526 -8.18 4.98 -24.34
N GLY A 527 -6.97 4.85 -23.79
CA GLY A 527 -5.71 4.93 -24.54
C GLY A 527 -5.44 3.71 -25.42
N ARG A 528 -5.62 3.83 -26.73
CA ARG A 528 -5.04 2.87 -27.70
C ARG A 528 -3.56 3.19 -27.87
N VAL A 529 -2.70 2.28 -27.41
CA VAL A 529 -1.23 2.41 -27.60
C VAL A 529 -0.79 1.52 -28.76
N LYS A 530 -0.13 2.13 -29.76
CA LYS A 530 0.40 1.40 -30.91
C LYS A 530 1.41 0.35 -30.46
N GLY A 531 1.16 -0.92 -30.80
CA GLY A 531 1.95 -2.07 -30.36
C GLY A 531 1.36 -2.83 -29.17
N PHE A 532 0.33 -2.29 -28.51
CA PHE A 532 -0.43 -2.93 -27.43
C PHE A 532 -1.90 -3.08 -27.82
N GLU A 533 -2.14 -3.37 -29.10
CA GLU A 533 -3.48 -3.47 -29.68
C GLU A 533 -4.17 -4.83 -29.40
N ASP A 534 -3.39 -5.83 -28.99
CA ASP A 534 -3.86 -7.14 -28.57
C ASP A 534 -4.85 -7.01 -27.39
N GLU A 535 -5.94 -7.80 -27.41
CA GLU A 535 -6.99 -7.82 -26.40
C GLU A 535 -6.43 -8.05 -24.98
N VAL A 536 -5.45 -8.96 -24.86
CA VAL A 536 -4.80 -9.31 -23.60
C VAL A 536 -3.97 -8.12 -23.11
N LEU A 537 -3.09 -7.60 -23.95
CA LEU A 537 -2.22 -6.46 -23.59
C LEU A 537 -3.05 -5.23 -23.23
N ARG A 538 -4.11 -4.93 -23.99
CA ARG A 538 -5.00 -3.79 -23.74
C ARG A 538 -5.67 -3.90 -22.37
N ARG A 539 -6.18 -5.08 -22.02
CA ARG A 539 -6.82 -5.34 -20.73
C ARG A 539 -5.85 -5.14 -19.56
N GLU A 540 -4.62 -5.60 -19.72
CA GLU A 540 -3.60 -5.49 -18.67
C GLU A 540 -3.04 -4.08 -18.55
N VAL A 541 -2.93 -3.32 -19.66
CA VAL A 541 -2.64 -1.88 -19.61
C VAL A 541 -3.77 -1.12 -18.89
N GLU A 542 -5.04 -1.46 -19.14
CA GLU A 542 -6.18 -0.88 -18.41
C GLU A 542 -6.18 -1.24 -16.92
N LYS A 543 -5.75 -2.46 -16.56
CA LYS A 543 -5.54 -2.88 -15.17
C LYS A 543 -4.43 -2.06 -14.51
N LEU A 544 -3.26 -1.97 -15.15
CA LEU A 544 -2.13 -1.17 -14.70
C LEU A 544 -2.48 0.30 -14.53
N ALA A 545 -3.22 0.88 -15.48
CA ALA A 545 -3.68 2.26 -15.40
C ALA A 545 -4.62 2.49 -14.20
N ARG A 546 -5.50 1.54 -13.89
CA ARG A 546 -6.34 1.64 -12.68
C ARG A 546 -5.50 1.58 -11.40
N GLU A 547 -4.54 0.66 -11.33
CA GLU A 547 -3.67 0.52 -10.16
C GLU A 547 -2.80 1.76 -9.94
N LEU A 548 -2.25 2.35 -11.02
CA LEU A 548 -1.51 3.60 -10.95
C LEU A 548 -2.41 4.80 -10.61
N GLY A 549 -3.65 4.81 -11.10
CA GLY A 549 -4.64 5.82 -10.74
C GLY A 549 -4.98 5.80 -9.24
N ASP A 550 -5.04 4.61 -8.64
CA ASP A 550 -5.27 4.46 -7.20
C ASP A 550 -4.09 5.03 -6.38
N VAL A 551 -2.85 4.79 -6.82
CA VAL A 551 -1.63 5.36 -6.20
C VAL A 551 -1.62 6.89 -6.35
N VAL A 552 -1.91 7.41 -7.55
CA VAL A 552 -1.95 8.86 -7.79
C VAL A 552 -3.01 9.53 -6.92
N GLY A 553 -4.23 8.98 -6.89
CA GLY A 553 -5.32 9.51 -6.08
C GLY A 553 -5.01 9.46 -4.58
N TRP A 554 -4.35 8.40 -4.11
CA TRP A 554 -3.89 8.29 -2.73
C TRP A 554 -2.90 9.40 -2.37
N VAL A 555 -1.89 9.65 -3.21
CA VAL A 555 -0.89 10.69 -2.97
C VAL A 555 -1.52 12.09 -2.95
N GLU A 556 -2.45 12.39 -3.87
CA GLU A 556 -3.19 13.67 -3.89
C GLU A 556 -4.08 13.86 -2.65
N GLU A 557 -4.65 12.78 -2.14
CA GLU A 557 -5.52 12.81 -0.96
C GLU A 557 -4.73 12.98 0.34
N VAL A 558 -3.70 12.16 0.55
CA VAL A 558 -2.96 12.09 1.81
C VAL A 558 -1.99 13.26 1.95
N TRP A 559 -1.25 13.58 0.89
CA TRP A 559 -0.18 14.57 0.92
C TRP A 559 -0.63 15.94 0.42
N GLY A 560 -1.82 16.05 -0.18
CA GLY A 560 -2.34 17.31 -0.69
C GLY A 560 -1.52 17.90 -1.83
N VAL A 561 -0.69 17.09 -2.48
CA VAL A 561 0.16 17.54 -3.58
C VAL A 561 -0.72 17.90 -4.79
N GLY A 562 -0.58 19.12 -5.28
CA GLY A 562 -1.31 19.62 -6.46
C GLY A 562 -2.64 20.32 -6.14
N ARG A 563 -2.89 20.71 -4.88
CA ARG A 563 -4.01 21.59 -4.49
C ARG A 563 -3.59 23.02 -4.21
#